data_AF-A0A816G9F0-F1
#
_entry.id   AF-A0A816G9F0-F1
#
_cell.length_a   1.000
_cell.length_b   1.000
_cell.length_c   1.000
_cell.angle_alpha   90.00
_cell.angle_beta   90.00
_cell.angle_gamma   90.00
#
_symmetry.space_group_name_H-M   'P 1'
#
loop_
_entity.id
_entity.type
_entity.pdbx_description
1 polymer ?
#
loop_
_entity_poly.entity_id
_entity_poly.type
_entity_poly.pdbx_seq_one_letter_code
_entity_poly.pdbx_strand_id
1 'polypeptide(L)'
;MKLDRQTIDFLPTRTDINLGHQWLMSMGEAADKIGLNIQYCMSLPRHILSALQIPRVTQARTSTDYAFHLHGKAQQWTIGISSMFTDAI
;
A
#
# COMPACT_ATOMS: atom_id res chain seq x y z
N MET A 1 -11.53 -1.34 -17.53
CA MET A 1 -10.43 -2.17 -17.00
C MET A 1 -11.02 -3.08 -15.93
N LYS A 2 -11.17 -4.38 -16.19
CA LYS A 2 -11.68 -5.30 -15.17
C LYS A 2 -10.55 -5.56 -14.15
N LEU A 3 -10.85 -5.51 -12.85
CA LEU A 3 -9.87 -5.76 -11.78
C LEU A 3 -9.24 -7.16 -11.85
N ASP A 4 -9.95 -8.11 -12.46
CA ASP A 4 -9.60 -9.54 -12.54
C ASP A 4 -8.22 -9.80 -13.16
N ARG A 5 -7.87 -9.12 -14.25
CA ARG A 5 -6.69 -9.49 -15.04
C ARG A 5 -5.36 -9.25 -14.33
N GLN A 6 -5.29 -8.24 -13.46
CA GLN A 6 -4.07 -7.87 -12.74
C GLN A 6 -3.91 -8.57 -11.38
N THR A 7 -4.98 -9.13 -10.82
CA THR A 7 -4.94 -9.74 -9.48
C THR A 7 -5.40 -11.19 -9.43
N ILE A 8 -6.36 -11.60 -10.27
CA ILE A 8 -6.87 -12.98 -10.32
C ILE A 8 -6.09 -13.82 -11.34
N ASP A 9 -5.70 -13.21 -12.47
CA ASP A 9 -5.01 -13.92 -13.57
C ASP A 9 -3.48 -13.75 -13.52
N PHE A 10 -2.96 -13.00 -12.56
CA PHE A 10 -1.52 -12.82 -12.41
C PHE A 10 -0.91 -14.05 -11.71
N LEU A 11 -0.47 -15.02 -12.52
CA LEU A 11 0.07 -16.30 -12.07
C LEU A 11 1.12 -16.17 -10.94
N PRO A 12 2.09 -15.22 -10.99
CA PRO A 12 3.09 -15.10 -9.94
C PRO A 12 2.50 -14.88 -8.53
N THR A 13 1.43 -14.09 -8.40
CA THR A 13 0.75 -13.89 -7.09
C THR A 13 -0.03 -15.12 -6.60
N ARG A 14 -0.22 -16.14 -7.46
CA ARG A 14 -0.89 -17.40 -7.10
C ARG A 14 0.08 -18.52 -6.75
N THR A 15 1.33 -18.40 -7.20
CA THR A 15 2.37 -19.42 -7.00
C THR A 15 3.39 -19.02 -5.95
N ASP A 16 3.54 -17.73 -5.66
CA ASP A 16 4.46 -17.24 -4.64
C ASP A 16 3.76 -16.25 -3.69
N ILE A 17 3.60 -16.68 -2.44
CA ILE A 17 3.00 -15.87 -1.36
C ILE A 17 3.91 -14.72 -0.92
N ASN A 18 5.21 -14.77 -1.22
CA ASN A 18 6.19 -13.76 -0.81
C ASN A 18 6.34 -12.65 -1.85
N LEU A 19 5.80 -12.83 -3.06
CA LEU A 19 6.02 -11.92 -4.17
C LEU A 19 5.64 -10.47 -3.84
N GLY A 20 4.53 -10.26 -3.13
CA GLY A 20 4.11 -8.93 -2.70
C GLY A 20 5.10 -8.28 -1.74
N HIS A 21 5.66 -9.05 -0.82
CA HIS A 21 6.68 -8.56 0.12
C HIS A 21 8.00 -8.25 -0.61
N GLN A 22 8.46 -9.17 -1.46
CA GLN A 22 9.67 -8.98 -2.28
C GLN A 22 9.57 -7.70 -3.12
N TRP A 23 8.42 -7.47 -3.75
CA TRP A 23 8.19 -6.26 -4.54
C TRP A 23 8.33 -4.97 -3.71
N LEU A 24 7.74 -4.93 -2.51
CA LEU A 24 7.87 -3.77 -1.61
C LEU A 24 9.33 -3.56 -1.16
N MET A 25 10.03 -4.63 -0.77
CA MET A 25 11.43 -4.53 -0.33
C MET A 25 12.36 -4.08 -1.45
N SER A 26 12.21 -4.63 -2.66
CA SER A 26 13.02 -4.23 -3.82
C SER A 26 12.81 -2.76 -4.20
N MET A 27 11.59 -2.21 -4.07
CA MET A 27 11.36 -0.77 -4.24
C MET A 27 12.10 0.04 -3.16
N GLY A 28 12.07 -0.43 -1.92
CA GLY A 28 12.81 0.18 -0.81
C GLY A 28 14.31 0.22 -1.02
N GLU A 29 14.90 -0.90 -1.41
CA GLU A 29 16.33 -1.02 -1.73
C GLU A 29 16.73 -0.10 -2.90
N ALA A 30 15.90 -0.04 -3.94
CA ALA A 30 16.16 0.85 -5.08
C ALA A 30 16.11 2.33 -4.65
N ALA A 31 15.12 2.71 -3.86
CA ALA A 31 14.98 4.06 -3.34
C ALA A 31 16.16 4.44 -2.42
N ASP A 32 16.67 3.51 -1.63
CA ASP A 32 17.80 3.75 -0.74
C ASP A 32 19.09 4.08 -1.51
N LYS A 33 19.36 3.33 -2.58
CA LYS A 33 20.54 3.55 -3.45
C LYS A 33 20.59 4.96 -4.06
N ILE A 34 19.45 5.60 -4.24
CA ILE A 34 19.35 6.94 -4.84
C ILE A 34 18.96 8.03 -3.84
N GLY A 35 18.84 7.69 -2.55
CA GLY A 35 18.45 8.64 -1.51
C GLY A 35 17.02 9.17 -1.65
N LEU A 36 16.12 8.42 -2.28
CA LEU A 36 14.72 8.83 -2.50
C LEU A 36 13.83 8.35 -1.36
N ASN A 37 13.03 9.24 -0.80
CA ASN A 37 11.98 8.88 0.15
C ASN A 37 10.68 8.51 -0.58
N ILE A 38 9.94 7.56 -0.02
CA ILE A 38 8.69 7.03 -0.54
C ILE A 38 7.55 7.47 0.38
N GLN A 39 6.45 7.93 -0.24
CA GLN A 39 5.15 8.06 0.40
C GLN A 39 4.24 6.95 -0.14
N TYR A 40 3.70 6.12 0.74
CA TYR A 40 2.65 5.20 0.31
C TYR A 40 1.31 5.92 0.25
N CYS A 41 0.64 5.80 -0.89
CA CYS A 41 -0.76 6.12 -1.04
C CYS A 41 -1.58 4.83 -1.02
N MET A 42 -2.90 4.95 -0.86
CA MET A 42 -3.79 3.79 -0.94
C MET A 42 -3.37 2.60 -0.03
N SER A 43 -2.78 2.90 1.13
CA SER A 43 -2.19 1.95 2.06
C SER A 43 -3.24 1.18 2.86
N LEU A 44 -3.17 -0.15 2.77
CA LEU A 44 -3.88 -1.05 3.66
C LEU A 44 -3.01 -1.31 4.91
N PRO A 45 -3.55 -1.81 6.04
CA PRO A 45 -2.77 -2.04 7.25
C PRO A 45 -1.49 -2.85 7.03
N ARG A 46 -1.56 -3.89 6.19
CA ARG A 46 -0.38 -4.69 5.82
C ARG A 46 0.73 -3.85 5.19
N HIS A 47 0.39 -2.86 4.35
CA HIS A 47 1.39 -1.98 3.75
C HIS A 47 2.03 -1.07 4.81
N ILE A 48 1.24 -0.56 5.75
CA ILE A 48 1.73 0.27 6.86
C ILE A 48 2.67 -0.52 7.76
N LEU A 49 2.29 -1.75 8.13
CA LEU A 49 3.13 -2.62 8.94
C LEU A 49 4.43 -3.02 8.22
N SER A 50 4.35 -3.34 6.93
CA SER A 50 5.55 -3.66 6.13
C SER A 50 6.46 -2.46 5.91
N ALA A 51 5.92 -1.23 5.88
CA ALA A 51 6.71 -0.01 5.72
C ALA A 51 7.78 0.16 6.81
N LEU A 52 7.55 -0.38 8.03
CA LEU A 52 8.53 -0.36 9.12
C LEU A 52 9.85 -1.08 8.77
N GLN A 53 9.85 -1.95 7.76
CA GLN A 53 11.04 -2.65 7.28
C GLN A 53 11.78 -1.88 6.19
N ILE A 54 11.21 -0.78 5.68
CA ILE A 54 11.73 -0.02 4.54
C ILE A 54 12.05 1.42 5.01
N PRO A 55 13.30 1.74 5.38
CA PRO A 55 13.66 3.04 5.96
C PRO A 55 13.30 4.25 5.09
N ARG A 56 13.21 4.04 3.77
CA ARG A 56 12.83 5.09 2.81
C ARG A 56 11.34 5.36 2.76
N VAL A 57 10.48 4.49 3.30
CA VAL A 57 9.06 4.83 3.47
C VAL A 57 8.93 5.72 4.70
N THR A 58 8.72 7.00 4.45
CA THR A 58 8.71 8.04 5.52
C THR A 58 7.31 8.43 5.94
N GLN A 59 6.29 8.06 5.17
CA GLN A 59 4.90 8.43 5.42
C GLN A 59 3.94 7.50 4.65
N ALA A 60 2.79 7.23 5.27
CA ALA A 60 1.62 6.66 4.61
C ALA A 60 0.52 7.74 4.58
N ARG A 61 0.06 8.11 3.38
CA ARG A 61 -0.92 9.18 3.19
C ARG A 61 -2.34 8.66 3.27
N THR A 62 -3.16 9.40 3.98
CA THR A 62 -4.60 9.19 4.07
C THR A 62 -5.33 10.22 3.22
N SER A 63 -6.33 9.76 2.48
CA SER A 63 -7.11 10.58 1.57
C SER A 63 -8.44 9.92 1.26
N THR A 64 -9.36 10.66 0.66
CA THR A 64 -10.63 10.11 0.16
C THR A 64 -10.48 9.30 -1.14
N ASP A 65 -9.27 9.14 -1.68
CA ASP A 65 -9.02 8.50 -2.99
C ASP A 65 -9.40 7.01 -3.00
N TYR A 66 -9.51 6.40 -1.82
CA TYR A 66 -9.83 4.99 -1.59
C TYR A 66 -11.30 4.64 -1.86
N ALA A 67 -12.16 5.65 -1.96
CA ALA A 67 -13.60 5.51 -2.07
C ALA A 67 -14.15 6.06 -3.40
N PHE A 68 -13.35 6.04 -4.47
CA PHE A 68 -13.75 6.57 -5.78
C PHE A 68 -15.07 5.98 -6.33
N HIS A 69 -15.41 4.75 -5.91
CA HIS A 69 -16.63 4.04 -6.29
C HIS A 69 -17.82 4.33 -5.36
N LEU A 70 -17.60 4.99 -4.21
CA LEU A 70 -18.66 5.43 -3.31
C LEU A 70 -19.00 6.87 -3.64
N HIS A 71 -20.16 7.08 -4.26
CA HIS A 71 -20.68 8.41 -4.61
C HIS A 71 -20.83 9.25 -3.33
N GLY A 72 -19.86 10.14 -3.06
CA GLY A 72 -19.84 11.02 -1.89
C GLY A 72 -18.76 10.69 -0.85
N LYS A 73 -17.48 10.83 -1.25
CA LYS A 73 -16.30 11.07 -0.37
C LYS A 73 -16.26 10.29 0.96
N ALA A 74 -16.44 8.98 0.93
CA ALA A 74 -16.33 8.20 2.16
C ALA A 74 -14.91 8.34 2.74
N GLN A 75 -14.81 8.77 4.01
CA GLN A 75 -13.56 8.88 4.77
C GLN A 75 -13.11 7.47 5.22
N GLN A 76 -12.79 6.60 4.25
CA GLN A 76 -12.42 5.20 4.48
C GLN A 76 -11.25 5.05 5.46
N TRP A 77 -10.32 6.00 5.45
CA TRP A 77 -9.19 6.03 6.37
C TRP A 77 -9.57 6.44 7.80
N THR A 78 -10.70 7.12 8.02
CA THR A 78 -11.17 7.57 9.34
C THR A 78 -12.12 6.55 10.00
N ILE A 79 -12.89 5.81 9.19
CA ILE A 79 -13.82 4.78 9.63
C ILE A 79 -13.63 3.51 8.79
N GLY A 80 -12.61 2.71 9.07
CA GLY A 80 -12.30 1.54 8.23
C GLY A 80 -11.09 0.73 8.68
N ILE A 81 -10.72 -0.27 7.86
CA ILE A 81 -9.69 -1.27 8.19
C ILE A 81 -8.32 -0.64 8.48
N SER A 82 -8.01 0.52 7.88
CA SER A 82 -6.76 1.26 8.09
C SER A 82 -6.84 2.33 9.17
N SER A 83 -8.00 2.58 9.80
CA SER A 83 -8.17 3.76 10.65
C SER A 83 -7.34 3.72 11.92
N MET A 84 -7.28 2.58 12.62
CA MET A 84 -6.47 2.46 13.84
C MET A 84 -4.98 2.71 13.58
N PHE A 85 -4.45 2.25 12.45
CA PHE A 85 -3.05 2.46 12.10
C PHE A 85 -2.79 3.87 11.60
N THR A 86 -3.75 4.45 10.89
CA THR A 86 -3.70 5.85 10.45
C THR A 86 -3.72 6.81 11.63
N ASP A 87 -4.54 6.55 12.65
CA ASP A 87 -4.65 7.39 13.84
C ASP A 87 -3.36 7.41 14.68
N ALA A 88 -2.58 6.32 14.60
CA ALA A 88 -1.37 6.12 15.39
C ALA A 88 -0.08 6.66 14.75
N ILE A 89 -0.11 7.11 13.48
CA ILE A 89 1.06 7.61 12.72
C ILE A 89 0.90 9.06 12.29
#